data_AF-A0A4R8GLW7-F1
#
_entry.id   AF-A0A4R8GLW7-F1
#
_cell.length_a   1.000
_cell.length_b   1.000
_cell.length_c   1.000
_cell.angle_alpha   90.00
_cell.angle_beta   90.00
_cell.angle_gamma   90.00
#
_symmetry.space_group_name_H-M   'P 1'
#
loop_
_entity.id
_entity.type
_entity.pdbx_description
1 polymer ?
#
loop_
_entity_poly.entity_id
_entity_poly.type
_entity_poly.pdbx_seq_one_letter_code
_entity_poly.pdbx_strand_id
1 'polypeptide(L)'
;MKQKLTFFFMAAYLWITFIMLGAFVLEVFMVYPNIFHKIPESFDVSMNFMEAASPHTFFPPLGFASWVAGGGALLLVWKMKSARNWVLGSILVMILLGVISIVFEWPRNEIMFIEGQSVHSVEFLKQTAREFLMINWIRVACNTFGAIMVFAGFLKFYQCRLRHSE
;
A
#
# COMPACT_ATOMS: atom_id res chain seq x y z
N MET A 1 0.79 26.32 17.27
CA MET A 1 1.29 25.92 15.93
C MET A 1 1.65 24.45 15.85
N LYS A 2 2.53 23.94 16.73
CA LYS A 2 2.98 22.53 16.75
C LYS A 2 1.85 21.49 16.76
N GLN A 3 0.82 21.65 17.59
CA GLN A 3 -0.30 20.69 17.65
C GLN A 3 -1.14 20.63 16.37
N LYS A 4 -1.38 21.78 15.70
CA LYS A 4 -2.10 21.83 14.41
C LYS A 4 -1.31 21.08 13.33
N LEU A 5 0.02 21.28 13.32
CA LEU A 5 0.93 20.57 12.43
C LEU A 5 0.96 19.07 12.70
N THR A 6 1.06 18.64 13.97
CA THR A 6 0.98 17.22 14.35
C THR A 6 -0.34 16.59 13.90
N PHE A 7 -1.45 17.29 14.11
CA PHE A 7 -2.76 16.81 13.66
C PHE A 7 -2.81 16.65 12.14
N PHE A 8 -2.30 17.63 11.38
CA PHE A 8 -2.24 17.56 9.92
C PHE A 8 -1.47 16.32 9.45
N PHE A 9 -0.24 16.10 9.94
CA PHE A 9 0.57 14.95 9.55
C PHE A 9 -0.06 13.61 9.95
N MET A 10 -0.62 13.52 11.17
CA MET A 10 -1.30 12.32 11.63
C MET A 10 -2.55 12.00 10.79
N ALA A 11 -3.35 13.01 10.47
CA ALA A 11 -4.54 12.85 9.63
C ALA A 11 -4.15 12.49 8.19
N ALA A 12 -3.17 13.17 7.60
CA ALA A 12 -2.67 12.87 6.26
C ALA A 12 -2.15 11.44 6.17
N TYR A 13 -1.31 11.01 7.12
CA TYR A 13 -0.76 9.65 7.12
C TYR A 13 -1.86 8.58 7.27
N LEU A 14 -2.84 8.82 8.16
CA LEU A 14 -4.01 7.94 8.32
C LEU A 14 -4.78 7.80 7.00
N TRP A 15 -5.16 8.92 6.38
CA TRP A 15 -5.94 8.92 5.14
C TRP A 15 -5.19 8.28 3.97
N ILE A 16 -3.90 8.58 3.80
CA ILE A 16 -3.06 7.94 2.78
C ILE A 16 -3.03 6.43 2.98
N THR A 17 -2.86 5.95 4.22
CA THR A 17 -2.85 4.52 4.53
C THR A 17 -4.21 3.87 4.19
N PHE A 18 -5.32 4.53 4.49
CA PHE A 18 -6.67 4.04 4.15
C PHE A 18 -6.92 4.02 2.64
N ILE A 19 -6.45 5.03 1.91
CA ILE A 19 -6.52 5.06 0.43
C ILE A 19 -5.70 3.90 -0.14
N MET A 20 -4.48 3.66 0.36
CA MET A 20 -3.67 2.52 -0.07
C MET A 20 -4.34 1.18 0.22
N LEU A 21 -4.96 1.01 1.40
CA LEU A 21 -5.72 -0.19 1.72
C LEU A 21 -6.90 -0.38 0.76
N GLY A 22 -7.67 0.68 0.53
CA GLY A 22 -8.78 0.66 -0.43
C GLY A 22 -8.31 0.30 -1.84
N ALA A 23 -7.16 0.81 -2.28
CA ALA A 23 -6.57 0.47 -3.55
C ALA A 23 -6.19 -1.02 -3.64
N PHE A 24 -5.52 -1.59 -2.63
CA PHE A 24 -5.20 -3.03 -2.63
C PHE A 24 -6.44 -3.92 -2.62
N VAL A 25 -7.48 -3.53 -1.88
CA VAL A 25 -8.76 -4.26 -1.89
C VAL A 25 -9.39 -4.18 -3.30
N LEU A 26 -9.43 -3.00 -3.90
CA LEU A 26 -9.94 -2.82 -5.27
C LEU A 26 -9.15 -3.67 -6.27
N GLU A 27 -7.82 -3.69 -6.17
CA GLU A 27 -6.98 -4.48 -7.05
C GLU A 27 -7.33 -5.96 -6.98
N VAL A 28 -7.42 -6.51 -5.77
CA VAL A 28 -7.63 -7.95 -5.57
C VAL A 28 -9.06 -8.39 -5.89
N PHE A 29 -10.07 -7.57 -5.60
CA PHE A 29 -11.48 -7.93 -5.83
C PHE A 29 -11.99 -7.58 -7.23
N MET A 30 -11.41 -6.56 -7.88
CA MET A 30 -11.93 -6.05 -9.15
C MET A 30 -10.88 -6.09 -10.26
N VAL A 31 -9.66 -5.60 -10.03
CA VAL A 31 -8.67 -5.46 -11.12
C VAL A 31 -8.07 -6.82 -11.52
N TYR A 32 -7.41 -7.51 -10.59
CA TYR A 32 -6.72 -8.78 -10.85
C TYR A 32 -7.63 -9.90 -11.38
N PRO A 33 -8.90 -10.03 -10.96
CA PRO A 33 -9.82 -10.97 -11.60
C PRO A 33 -9.98 -10.72 -13.11
N ASN A 34 -10.00 -9.46 -13.55
CA ASN A 34 -10.07 -9.12 -14.97
C ASN A 34 -8.73 -9.37 -15.67
N ILE A 35 -7.60 -9.00 -15.04
CA ILE A 35 -6.26 -9.21 -15.60
C ILE A 35 -5.95 -10.70 -15.78
N PHE A 36 -6.39 -11.56 -14.85
CA PHE A 36 -6.02 -12.97 -14.81
C PHE A 36 -7.10 -13.93 -15.36
N HIS A 37 -8.22 -13.42 -15.89
CA HIS A 37 -9.34 -14.28 -16.31
C HIS A 37 -8.99 -15.21 -17.49
N LYS A 38 -8.13 -14.77 -18.42
CA LYS A 38 -7.78 -15.52 -19.63
C LYS A 38 -6.32 -15.30 -20.01
N ILE A 39 -5.44 -15.82 -19.17
CA ILE A 39 -3.99 -15.72 -19.40
C ILE A 39 -3.58 -16.60 -20.59
N PRO A 40 -2.82 -16.05 -21.55
CA PRO A 40 -2.17 -14.73 -21.52
C PRO A 40 -2.88 -13.63 -22.31
N GLU A 41 -3.94 -13.94 -23.07
CA GLU A 41 -4.60 -12.94 -23.92
C GLU A 41 -5.15 -11.75 -23.13
N SER A 42 -5.52 -11.96 -21.86
CA SER A 42 -6.00 -10.90 -20.99
C SER A 42 -4.92 -9.91 -20.56
N PHE A 43 -3.62 -10.22 -20.69
CA PHE A 43 -2.54 -9.29 -20.35
C PHE A 43 -2.53 -8.08 -21.29
N ASP A 44 -2.55 -8.31 -22.61
CA ASP A 44 -2.55 -7.24 -23.61
C ASP A 44 -3.80 -6.36 -23.49
N VAL A 45 -4.97 -6.97 -23.30
CA VAL A 45 -6.23 -6.24 -23.08
C VAL A 45 -6.14 -5.36 -21.83
N SER A 46 -5.53 -5.87 -20.77
CA SER A 46 -5.36 -5.12 -19.51
C SER A 46 -4.39 -3.95 -19.67
N MET A 47 -3.29 -4.16 -20.40
CA MET A 47 -2.33 -3.10 -20.69
C MET A 47 -2.94 -1.99 -21.55
N ASN A 48 -3.75 -2.36 -22.55
CA ASN A 48 -4.50 -1.39 -23.36
C ASN A 48 -5.54 -0.62 -22.53
N PHE A 49 -6.23 -1.30 -21.61
CA PHE A 49 -7.16 -0.62 -20.69
C PHE A 49 -6.46 0.38 -19.76
N MET A 50 -5.24 0.07 -19.31
CA MET A 50 -4.45 0.88 -18.38
C MET A 50 -3.47 1.85 -19.06
N GLU A 51 -3.64 2.12 -20.36
CA GLU A 51 -2.72 2.99 -21.12
C GLU A 51 -2.68 4.42 -20.56
N ALA A 52 -3.82 4.98 -20.18
CA ALA A 52 -3.90 6.34 -19.64
C ALA A 52 -3.46 6.43 -18.17
N ALA A 53 -3.79 5.42 -17.37
CA ALA A 53 -3.45 5.35 -15.95
C ALA A 53 -3.34 3.90 -15.50
N SER A 54 -2.28 3.61 -14.75
CA SER A 54 -1.94 2.28 -14.27
C SER A 54 -1.49 2.31 -12.82
N PRO A 55 -1.36 1.13 -12.16
CA PRO A 55 -0.75 1.04 -10.83
C PRO A 55 0.61 1.77 -10.74
N HIS A 56 1.43 1.73 -11.79
CA HIS A 56 2.71 2.44 -11.85
C HIS A 56 2.54 3.97 -11.76
N THR A 57 1.46 4.54 -12.28
CA THR A 57 1.21 6.00 -12.15
C THR A 57 0.57 6.39 -10.82
N PHE A 58 -0.14 5.46 -10.17
CA PHE A 58 -0.91 5.73 -8.95
C PHE A 58 -0.12 5.49 -7.65
N PHE A 59 0.54 4.33 -7.52
CA PHE A 59 1.16 3.93 -6.27
C PHE A 59 2.45 4.68 -5.91
N PRO A 60 3.40 4.95 -6.84
CA PRO A 60 4.62 5.67 -6.48
C PRO A 60 4.41 7.05 -5.84
N PRO A 61 3.58 7.96 -6.38
CA PRO A 61 3.36 9.25 -5.73
C PRO A 61 2.64 9.10 -4.38
N LEU A 62 1.71 8.15 -4.25
CA LEU A 62 1.02 7.86 -2.99
C LEU A 62 1.97 7.27 -1.94
N GLY A 63 2.88 6.38 -2.37
CA GLY A 63 3.94 5.82 -1.54
C GLY A 63 4.93 6.88 -1.07
N PHE A 64 5.34 7.80 -1.95
CA PHE A 64 6.16 8.93 -1.53
C PHE A 64 5.43 9.81 -0.50
N ALA A 65 4.16 10.12 -0.74
CA ALA A 65 3.33 10.87 0.20
C ALA A 65 3.20 10.15 1.55
N SER A 66 3.09 8.82 1.57
CA SER A 66 3.01 8.03 2.79
C SER A 66 4.32 8.12 3.60
N TRP A 67 5.49 8.11 2.95
CA TRP A 67 6.78 8.29 3.62
C TRP A 67 6.91 9.68 4.26
N VAL A 68 6.56 10.73 3.53
CA VAL A 68 6.62 12.10 4.04
C VAL A 68 5.65 12.30 5.19
N ALA A 69 4.39 11.86 5.02
CA ALA A 69 3.35 12.00 6.03
C ALA A 69 3.66 11.15 7.28
N GLY A 70 4.07 9.89 7.09
CA GLY A 70 4.41 8.96 8.17
C GLY A 70 5.65 9.40 8.95
N GLY A 71 6.73 9.77 8.26
CA GLY A 71 7.93 10.30 8.89
C GLY A 71 7.65 11.57 9.69
N GLY A 72 6.93 12.53 9.11
CA GLY A 72 6.53 13.75 9.80
C GLY A 72 5.62 13.47 11.01
N ALA A 73 4.65 12.56 10.86
CA ALA A 73 3.79 12.13 11.96
C ALA A 73 4.61 11.54 13.11
N LEU A 74 5.48 10.57 12.83
CA LEU A 74 6.31 9.89 13.83
C LEU A 74 7.23 10.87 14.58
N LEU A 75 7.91 11.77 13.86
CA LEU A 75 8.77 12.80 14.47
C LEU A 75 7.97 13.71 15.40
N LEU A 76 6.77 14.13 14.97
CA LEU A 76 5.93 15.05 15.74
C LEU A 76 5.27 14.38 16.96
N VAL A 77 4.93 13.09 16.89
CA VAL A 77 4.39 12.32 18.03
C VAL A 77 5.48 11.62 18.86
N TRP A 78 6.77 11.83 18.57
CA TRP A 78 7.87 11.06 19.18
C TRP A 78 7.90 11.09 20.72
N LYS A 79 7.53 12.23 21.31
CA LYS A 79 7.46 12.38 22.79
C LYS A 79 6.20 11.77 23.39
N MET A 80 5.20 11.43 22.57
CA MET A 80 3.92 10.84 23.00
C MET A 80 3.99 9.33 22.94
N LYS A 81 4.50 8.70 24.01
CA LYS A 81 4.68 7.24 24.10
C LYS A 81 3.41 6.44 23.75
N SER A 82 2.24 6.95 24.12
CA SER A 82 0.93 6.33 23.85
C SER A 82 0.59 6.22 22.36
N ALA A 83 1.09 7.12 21.51
CA ALA A 83 0.84 7.15 20.07
C ALA A 83 2.04 6.65 19.25
N ARG A 84 3.27 6.95 19.69
CA ARG A 84 4.51 6.68 18.96
C ARG A 84 4.63 5.23 18.51
N ASN A 85 4.44 4.27 19.42
CA ASN A 85 4.68 2.86 19.10
C ASN A 85 3.70 2.33 18.04
N TRP A 86 2.47 2.85 18.02
CA TRP A 86 1.47 2.52 17.00
C TRP A 86 1.83 3.10 15.64
N VAL A 87 2.24 4.37 15.60
CA VAL A 87 2.68 5.02 14.35
C VAL A 87 3.94 4.33 13.80
N LEU A 88 4.91 4.03 14.66
CA LEU A 88 6.11 3.29 14.28
C LEU A 88 5.77 1.89 13.75
N GLY A 89 4.88 1.16 14.42
CA GLY A 89 4.43 -0.15 13.94
C GLY A 89 3.81 -0.09 12.54
N SER A 90 2.95 0.90 12.28
CA SER A 90 2.39 1.13 10.95
C SER A 90 3.47 1.41 9.89
N ILE A 91 4.48 2.23 10.22
CA ILE A 91 5.60 2.51 9.31
C ILE A 91 6.42 1.26 9.02
N LEU A 92 6.68 0.41 10.03
CA LEU A 92 7.39 -0.85 9.84
C LEU A 92 6.64 -1.79 8.90
N VAL A 93 5.30 -1.83 9.00
CA VAL A 93 4.45 -2.55 8.04
C VAL A 93 4.58 -1.95 6.63
N MET A 94 4.63 -0.63 6.50
CA MET A 94 4.84 0.02 5.19
C MET A 94 6.20 -0.32 4.58
N ILE A 95 7.26 -0.40 5.39
CA ILE A 95 8.59 -0.88 4.96
C ILE A 95 8.48 -2.32 4.45
N LEU A 96 7.82 -3.20 5.20
CA LEU A 96 7.61 -4.59 4.79
C LEU A 96 6.88 -4.67 3.44
N LEU A 97 5.82 -3.90 3.25
CA LEU A 97 5.09 -3.83 1.97
C LEU A 97 5.98 -3.36 0.82
N GLY A 98 6.84 -2.36 1.06
CA GLY A 98 7.82 -1.89 0.07
C GLY A 98 8.81 -2.99 -0.31
N VAL A 99 9.34 -3.72 0.68
CA VAL A 99 10.26 -4.85 0.45
C VAL A 99 9.57 -5.97 -0.35
N ILE A 100 8.33 -6.33 0.02
CA ILE A 100 7.54 -7.32 -0.74
C ILE A 100 7.36 -6.86 -2.20
N SER A 101 7.10 -5.58 -2.43
CA SER A 101 6.89 -5.05 -3.78
C SER A 101 8.17 -5.18 -4.63
N ILE A 102 9.33 -4.81 -4.09
CA ILE A 102 10.62 -4.88 -4.80
C ILE A 102 11.05 -6.33 -5.05
N VAL A 103 10.94 -7.19 -4.04
CA VAL A 103 11.47 -8.57 -4.09
C VAL A 103 10.54 -9.52 -4.84
N PHE A 104 9.23 -9.31 -4.72
CA PHE A 104 8.23 -10.20 -5.31
C PHE A 104 7.52 -9.56 -6.48
N GLU A 105 6.85 -8.43 -6.31
CA GLU A 105 5.93 -7.94 -7.34
C GLU A 105 6.62 -7.45 -8.61
N TRP A 106 7.71 -6.69 -8.49
CA TRP A 106 8.39 -6.14 -9.66
C TRP A 106 8.88 -7.25 -10.61
N PRO A 107 9.58 -8.31 -10.15
CA PRO A 107 9.94 -9.41 -11.03
C PRO A 107 8.74 -10.11 -11.68
N ARG A 108 7.62 -10.30 -10.97
CA ARG A 108 6.46 -10.98 -11.56
C ARG A 108 5.73 -10.10 -12.57
N ASN A 109 5.69 -8.79 -12.35
CA ASN A 109 5.17 -7.85 -13.35
C ASN A 109 6.02 -7.85 -14.63
N GLU A 110 7.34 -7.91 -14.50
CA GLU A 110 8.24 -8.03 -15.65
C GLU A 110 7.99 -9.32 -16.43
N ILE A 111 7.93 -10.47 -15.74
CA ILE A 111 7.59 -11.77 -16.33
C ILE A 111 6.24 -11.74 -17.07
N MET A 112 5.20 -11.17 -16.45
CA MET A 112 3.84 -11.21 -16.99
C MET A 112 3.60 -10.18 -18.10
N PHE A 113 4.08 -8.95 -17.96
CA PHE A 113 3.68 -7.82 -18.79
C PHE A 113 4.78 -7.27 -19.71
N ILE A 114 6.05 -7.66 -19.51
CA ILE A 114 7.17 -7.23 -20.36
C ILE A 114 7.68 -8.42 -21.18
N GLU A 115 8.02 -9.53 -20.52
CA GLU A 115 8.57 -10.72 -21.17
C GLU A 115 7.44 -11.55 -21.82
N GLY A 116 6.39 -11.85 -21.06
CA GLY A 116 5.17 -12.50 -21.54
C GLY A 116 5.43 -13.81 -22.28
N GLN A 117 4.60 -14.09 -23.28
CA GLN A 117 4.72 -15.32 -24.11
C GLN A 117 5.94 -15.33 -25.02
N SER A 118 6.62 -14.20 -25.20
CA SER A 118 7.82 -14.14 -26.05
C SER A 118 9.00 -14.88 -25.42
N VAL A 119 9.00 -15.01 -24.09
CA VAL A 119 10.05 -15.67 -23.30
C VAL A 119 9.53 -16.90 -22.57
N HIS A 120 8.28 -16.88 -22.08
CA HIS A 120 7.75 -17.89 -21.15
C HIS A 120 6.58 -18.69 -21.71
N SER A 121 6.42 -19.93 -21.21
CA SER A 121 5.25 -20.74 -21.52
C SER A 121 3.98 -20.22 -20.83
N VAL A 122 2.82 -20.57 -21.38
CA VAL A 122 1.51 -20.17 -20.81
C VAL A 122 1.32 -20.73 -19.40
N GLU A 123 1.77 -21.97 -19.17
CA GLU A 123 1.70 -22.64 -17.88
C GLU A 123 2.52 -21.88 -16.82
N PHE A 124 3.71 -21.40 -17.21
CA PHE A 124 4.55 -20.58 -16.35
C PHE A 124 3.87 -19.26 -16.02
N LEU A 125 3.34 -18.53 -17.01
CA LEU A 125 2.64 -17.26 -16.80
C LEU A 125 1.40 -17.42 -15.90
N LYS A 126 0.64 -18.51 -16.05
CA LYS A 126 -0.49 -18.83 -15.16
C LYS A 126 -0.03 -19.11 -13.73
N GLN A 127 1.11 -19.77 -13.55
CA GLN A 127 1.69 -19.99 -12.23
C GLN A 127 2.16 -18.67 -11.61
N THR A 128 2.87 -17.84 -12.37
CA THR A 128 3.33 -16.51 -11.94
C THR A 128 2.16 -15.64 -11.50
N ALA A 129 1.05 -15.63 -12.24
CA ALA A 129 -0.15 -14.87 -11.87
C ALA A 129 -0.79 -15.36 -10.57
N ARG A 130 -0.83 -16.68 -10.33
CA ARG A 130 -1.33 -17.24 -9.06
C ARG A 130 -0.47 -16.81 -7.88
N GLU A 131 0.85 -16.89 -8.03
CA GLU A 131 1.79 -16.43 -7.01
C GLU A 131 1.64 -14.94 -6.73
N PHE A 132 1.53 -14.14 -7.79
CA PHE A 132 1.33 -12.70 -7.70
C PHE A 132 0.03 -12.37 -6.94
N LEU A 133 -1.08 -13.04 -7.27
CA LEU A 133 -2.37 -12.82 -6.59
C LEU A 133 -2.31 -13.24 -5.11
N MET A 134 -1.65 -14.35 -4.78
CA MET A 134 -1.44 -14.79 -3.40
C MET A 134 -0.67 -13.75 -2.59
N ILE A 135 0.42 -13.20 -3.15
CA ILE A 135 1.21 -12.15 -2.50
C ILE A 135 0.37 -10.88 -2.32
N ASN A 136 -0.49 -10.53 -3.27
CA ASN A 136 -1.36 -9.37 -3.13
C ASN A 136 -2.41 -9.53 -2.02
N TRP A 137 -2.93 -10.74 -1.79
CA TRP A 137 -3.75 -11.01 -0.61
C TRP A 137 -2.98 -10.82 0.71
N ILE A 138 -1.71 -11.24 0.75
CA ILE A 138 -0.83 -10.98 1.91
C ILE A 138 -0.63 -9.48 2.10
N ARG A 139 -0.47 -8.70 1.02
CA ARG A 139 -0.36 -7.23 1.08
C ARG A 139 -1.64 -6.57 1.60
N VAL A 140 -2.82 -7.04 1.21
CA VAL A 140 -4.09 -6.59 1.78
C VAL A 140 -4.12 -6.83 3.30
N ALA A 141 -3.75 -8.03 3.75
CA ALA A 141 -3.71 -8.36 5.17
C ALA A 141 -2.69 -7.50 5.94
N CYS A 142 -1.47 -7.35 5.41
CA CYS A 142 -0.44 -6.51 5.99
C CYS A 142 -0.89 -5.04 6.07
N ASN A 143 -1.40 -4.48 4.98
CA ASN A 143 -1.87 -3.09 4.96
C ASN A 143 -3.06 -2.88 5.91
N THR A 144 -3.97 -3.85 6.03
CA THR A 144 -5.03 -3.82 7.05
C THR A 144 -4.45 -3.68 8.46
N PHE A 145 -3.41 -4.46 8.78
CA PHE A 145 -2.70 -4.35 10.06
C PHE A 145 -2.05 -2.98 10.25
N GLY A 146 -1.37 -2.47 9.22
CA GLY A 146 -0.77 -1.13 9.21
C GLY A 146 -1.79 0.00 9.40
N ALA A 147 -2.97 -0.14 8.78
CA ALA A 147 -4.10 0.77 8.88
C ALA A 147 -4.70 0.80 10.30
N ILE A 148 -4.91 -0.37 10.91
CA ILE A 148 -5.35 -0.48 12.31
C ILE A 148 -4.35 0.20 13.24
N MET A 149 -3.04 -0.04 13.03
CA MET A 149 -1.99 0.57 13.84
C MET A 149 -2.00 2.10 13.74
N VAL A 150 -2.01 2.69 12.54
CA VAL A 150 -2.05 4.16 12.42
C VAL A 150 -3.36 4.74 12.96
N PHE A 151 -4.49 4.05 12.78
CA PHE A 151 -5.77 4.48 13.35
C PHE A 151 -5.74 4.49 14.89
N ALA A 152 -5.23 3.44 15.52
CA ALA A 152 -5.02 3.40 16.96
C ALA A 152 -4.06 4.50 17.43
N GLY A 153 -2.96 4.73 16.71
CA GLY A 153 -2.03 5.82 16.96
C GLY A 153 -2.69 7.20 16.89
N PHE A 154 -3.56 7.41 15.88
CA PHE A 154 -4.35 8.63 15.71
C PHE A 154 -5.30 8.86 16.88
N LEU A 155 -6.05 7.83 17.30
CA LEU A 155 -6.95 7.91 18.46
C LEU A 155 -6.20 8.24 19.74
N LYS A 156 -5.05 7.61 19.99
CA LYS A 156 -4.21 7.90 21.17
C LYS A 156 -3.67 9.32 21.15
N PHE A 157 -3.24 9.81 19.99
CA PHE A 157 -2.85 11.20 19.82
C PHE A 157 -4.02 12.16 20.10
N TYR A 158 -5.19 11.89 19.54
CA TYR A 158 -6.38 12.71 19.70
C TYR A 158 -6.85 12.79 21.16
N GLN A 159 -6.87 11.65 21.87
CA GLN A 159 -7.18 11.60 23.31
C GLN A 159 -6.21 12.44 24.15
N CYS A 160 -4.90 12.34 23.89
CA CYS A 160 -3.91 13.16 24.58
C CYS A 160 -4.09 14.65 24.32
N ARG A 161 -4.49 15.04 23.11
CA ARG A 161 -4.78 16.42 22.75
C ARG A 161 -5.96 16.97 23.55
N LEU A 162 -7.06 16.22 23.64
CA LEU A 162 -8.26 16.63 24.38
C LEU A 162 -7.95 16.89 25.87
N ARG A 163 -7.17 16.01 26.51
CA ARG A 163 -6.76 16.16 27.91
C ARG A 163 -5.84 17.35 28.21
N HIS A 164 -5.24 17.97 27.18
CA HIS A 164 -4.39 19.17 27.34
C HIS A 164 -5.13 20.45 26.94
N SER A 165 -6.38 20.35 26.46
CA SER A 165 -7.24 21.50 26.15
C SER A 165 -8.28 21.78 27.23
N GLU A 166 -8.40 20.90 28.23
CA GLU A 166 -9.06 21.12 29.52
C GLU A 166 -8.07 21.71 30.52
#